data_AF-A0A2W6DZ56-F1
#
_entry.id   AF-A0A2W6DZ56-F1
#
_cell.length_a   1.000
_cell.length_b   1.000
_cell.length_c   1.000
_cell.angle_alpha   90.00
_cell.angle_beta   90.00
_cell.angle_gamma   90.00
#
_symmetry.space_group_name_H-M   'P 1'
#
loop_
_entity.id
_entity.type
_entity.pdbx_description
1 polymer ?
#
loop_
_entity_poly.entity_id
_entity_poly.type
_entity_poly.pdbx_seq_one_letter_code
_entity_poly.pdbx_strand_id
1 'polypeptide(L)'
;MPQAEACARVAHAAQLAPRRALSGEALAPLLPNTAAALAAGQIGPAQVRIITETMNAIPATVSIPDRDAAEAELARHARSFDPTSLHKIAMHILDHLDPDGPEPRDEAEPVPAAGDLRFWDGGDGRLGLEGFLEPEHRAAFRSLIEQCAGPCPAAEGIPDARTAAQRNADALLEVCGLARAAQNCPTTAGEPPHLTVTLDWDALRTGLGVAILDYGTHISASEARRWACDAKIIPVVLGGKSEPLDVGRAL
;
A
#
# COMPACT_ATOMS: atom_id res chain seq x y z
N MET A 1 -13.85 13.71 -2.74
CA MET A 1 -13.94 12.24 -2.60
C MET A 1 -12.87 11.61 -3.47
N PRO A 2 -12.01 10.74 -2.93
CA PRO A 2 -11.05 9.97 -3.72
C PRO A 2 -11.77 9.01 -4.69
N GLN A 3 -11.23 8.81 -5.89
CA GLN A 3 -11.82 7.96 -6.94
C GLN A 3 -12.03 6.51 -6.50
N ALA A 4 -11.11 5.97 -5.69
CA ALA A 4 -11.21 4.62 -5.12
C ALA A 4 -12.41 4.45 -4.17
N GLU A 5 -12.72 5.47 -3.36
CA GLU A 5 -13.88 5.47 -2.47
C GLU A 5 -15.19 5.51 -3.26
N ALA A 6 -15.21 6.22 -4.39
CA ALA A 6 -16.35 6.24 -5.29
C ALA A 6 -16.59 4.86 -5.94
N CYS A 7 -15.54 4.20 -6.45
CA CYS A 7 -15.65 2.86 -7.04
C CYS A 7 -16.13 1.82 -6.02
N ALA A 8 -15.60 1.84 -4.79
CA ALA A 8 -16.03 0.94 -3.72
C ALA A 8 -17.50 1.14 -3.36
N ARG A 9 -17.98 2.39 -3.32
CA ARG A 9 -19.40 2.71 -3.09
C ARG A 9 -20.30 2.21 -4.22
N VAL A 10 -19.87 2.30 -5.48
CA VAL A 10 -20.62 1.79 -6.63
C VAL A 10 -20.70 0.26 -6.61
N ALA A 11 -19.60 -0.44 -6.30
CA ALA A 11 -19.58 -1.89 -6.20
C ALA A 11 -20.48 -2.41 -5.07
N HIS A 12 -20.43 -1.80 -3.89
CA HIS A 12 -21.34 -2.12 -2.78
C HIS A 12 -22.80 -1.81 -3.12
N ALA A 13 -23.07 -0.70 -3.84
CA ALA A 13 -24.42 -0.37 -4.27
C ALA A 13 -24.99 -1.42 -5.22
N ALA A 14 -24.19 -2.01 -6.12
CA ALA A 14 -24.66 -3.06 -7.02
C ALA A 14 -25.14 -4.33 -6.30
N GLN A 15 -24.55 -4.65 -5.14
CA GLN A 15 -24.93 -5.83 -4.35
C GLN A 15 -26.05 -5.57 -3.34
N LEU A 16 -26.14 -4.34 -2.82
CA LEU A 16 -27.00 -3.99 -1.67
C LEU A 16 -28.21 -3.13 -2.04
N ALA A 17 -28.21 -2.50 -3.22
CA ALA A 17 -29.34 -1.70 -3.66
C ALA A 17 -30.52 -2.58 -4.14
N PRO A 18 -31.76 -2.08 -4.03
CA PRO A 18 -32.91 -2.71 -4.64
C PRO A 18 -32.69 -2.88 -6.15
N ARG A 19 -32.95 -4.07 -6.68
CA ARG A 19 -32.84 -4.36 -8.12
C ARG A 19 -34.20 -4.22 -8.79
N ARG A 20 -34.24 -4.13 -10.11
CA ARG A 20 -35.50 -4.11 -10.87
C ARG A 20 -35.47 -5.21 -11.93
N ALA A 21 -36.55 -5.97 -12.04
CA ALA A 21 -36.76 -6.90 -13.13
C ALA A 21 -37.01 -6.14 -14.45
N LEU A 22 -36.88 -6.80 -15.59
CA LEU A 22 -37.22 -6.23 -16.90
C LEU A 22 -38.69 -5.77 -17.00
N SER A 23 -39.57 -6.34 -16.18
CA SER A 23 -40.97 -5.94 -16.01
C SER A 23 -41.19 -4.71 -15.12
N GLY A 24 -40.14 -4.17 -14.48
CA GLY A 24 -40.20 -3.02 -13.58
C GLY A 24 -40.44 -3.36 -12.10
N GLU A 25 -40.68 -4.63 -11.76
CA GLU A 25 -40.85 -5.12 -10.38
C GLU A 25 -39.58 -4.98 -9.55
N ALA A 26 -39.72 -4.62 -8.27
CA ALA A 26 -38.60 -4.52 -7.34
C ALA A 26 -38.13 -5.92 -6.90
N LEU A 27 -36.86 -6.21 -7.16
CA LEU A 27 -36.17 -7.42 -6.75
C LEU A 27 -35.36 -7.16 -5.48
N ALA A 28 -35.29 -8.17 -4.62
CA ALA A 28 -34.43 -8.11 -3.44
C ALA A 28 -32.96 -7.87 -3.82
N PRO A 29 -32.18 -7.17 -2.97
CA PRO A 29 -30.74 -7.09 -3.09
C PRO A 29 -30.10 -8.48 -3.21
N LEU A 30 -28.88 -8.55 -3.74
CA LEU A 30 -28.14 -9.83 -3.79
C LEU A 30 -27.77 -10.32 -2.40
N LEU A 31 -27.56 -9.38 -1.46
CA LEU A 31 -27.28 -9.64 -0.05
C LEU A 31 -28.37 -8.99 0.82
N PRO A 32 -29.57 -9.59 0.92
CA PRO A 32 -30.73 -8.96 1.56
C PRO A 32 -30.54 -8.68 3.06
N ASN A 33 -29.89 -9.58 3.81
CA ASN A 33 -29.67 -9.40 5.24
C ASN A 33 -28.63 -8.30 5.52
N THR A 34 -27.61 -8.25 4.67
CA THR A 34 -26.54 -7.25 4.73
C THR A 34 -27.07 -5.87 4.35
N ALA A 35 -27.89 -5.80 3.31
CA ALA A 35 -28.56 -4.57 2.89
C ALA A 35 -29.49 -4.02 3.99
N ALA A 36 -30.25 -4.89 4.65
CA ALA A 36 -31.11 -4.50 5.76
C ALA A 36 -30.31 -3.95 6.96
N ALA A 37 -29.22 -4.62 7.34
CA ALA A 37 -28.36 -4.17 8.44
C ALA A 37 -27.67 -2.83 8.14
N LEU A 38 -27.27 -2.61 6.89
CA LEU A 38 -26.69 -1.33 6.45
C LEU A 38 -27.74 -0.21 6.45
N ALA A 39 -28.95 -0.47 5.93
CA ALA A 39 -30.05 0.50 5.92
C ALA A 39 -30.49 0.89 7.32
N ALA A 40 -30.41 -0.04 8.29
CA ALA A 40 -30.65 0.21 9.70
C ALA A 40 -29.50 0.96 10.41
N GLY A 41 -28.38 1.24 9.72
CA GLY A 41 -27.20 1.90 10.28
C GLY A 41 -26.44 1.05 11.30
N GLN A 42 -26.65 -0.26 11.30
CA GLN A 42 -26.06 -1.19 12.30
C GLN A 42 -24.68 -1.70 11.89
N ILE A 43 -24.31 -1.55 10.62
CA ILE A 43 -23.00 -1.96 10.09
C ILE A 43 -22.41 -0.84 9.24
N GLY A 44 -21.08 -0.72 9.25
CA GLY A 44 -20.34 0.26 8.48
C GLY A 44 -19.75 -0.30 7.18
N PRO A 45 -19.10 0.55 6.36
CA PRO A 45 -18.54 0.15 5.07
C PRO A 45 -17.45 -0.91 5.18
N ALA A 46 -16.72 -0.96 6.29
CA ALA A 46 -15.70 -1.98 6.53
C ALA A 46 -16.32 -3.38 6.71
N GLN A 47 -17.41 -3.51 7.47
CA GLN A 47 -18.11 -4.78 7.61
C GLN A 47 -18.76 -5.21 6.29
N VAL A 48 -19.40 -4.28 5.58
CA VAL A 48 -20.00 -4.55 4.27
C VAL A 48 -18.99 -5.13 3.29
N ARG A 49 -17.78 -4.56 3.25
CA ARG A 49 -16.70 -5.05 2.40
C ARG A 49 -16.32 -6.49 2.72
N ILE A 50 -16.14 -6.81 4.00
CA ILE A 50 -15.80 -8.17 4.45
C ILE A 50 -16.88 -9.16 4.01
N ILE A 51 -18.15 -8.85 4.26
CA ILE A 51 -19.26 -9.73 3.89
C ILE A 51 -19.30 -9.95 2.37
N THR A 52 -19.14 -8.88 1.59
CA THR A 52 -19.11 -8.92 0.13
C THR A 52 -17.96 -9.80 -0.38
N GLU A 53 -16.75 -9.59 0.14
CA GLU A 53 -15.56 -10.36 -0.22
C GLU A 53 -15.74 -11.85 0.11
N THR A 54 -16.28 -12.17 1.30
CA THR A 54 -16.54 -13.56 1.71
C THR A 54 -17.62 -14.22 0.85
N MET A 55 -18.74 -13.54 0.59
CA MET A 55 -19.83 -14.11 -0.22
C MET A 55 -19.41 -14.37 -1.67
N ASN A 56 -18.49 -13.57 -2.21
CA ASN A 56 -17.89 -13.79 -3.52
C ASN A 56 -16.88 -14.94 -3.52
N ALA A 57 -16.23 -15.23 -2.39
CA ALA A 57 -15.26 -16.32 -2.26
C ALA A 57 -15.92 -17.71 -2.11
N ILE A 58 -17.20 -17.78 -1.70
CA ILE A 58 -17.92 -19.05 -1.59
C ILE A 58 -18.03 -19.70 -2.99
N PRO A 59 -17.64 -20.98 -3.18
CA PRO A 59 -17.69 -21.68 -4.47
C PRO A 59 -19.12 -21.84 -5.01
N ALA A 60 -19.28 -21.76 -6.34
CA ALA A 60 -20.60 -21.91 -7.01
C ALA A 60 -21.26 -23.28 -6.77
N THR A 61 -20.50 -24.27 -6.32
CA THR A 61 -20.95 -25.61 -5.94
C THR A 61 -21.77 -25.63 -4.63
N VAL A 62 -21.59 -24.63 -3.76
CA VAL A 62 -22.36 -24.49 -2.52
C VAL A 62 -23.81 -24.14 -2.83
N SER A 63 -24.73 -24.82 -2.16
CA SER A 63 -26.16 -24.68 -2.39
C SER A 63 -26.66 -23.26 -2.07
N ILE A 64 -27.72 -22.82 -2.77
CA ILE A 64 -28.32 -21.49 -2.53
C ILE A 64 -28.80 -21.34 -1.07
N PRO A 65 -29.48 -22.32 -0.44
CA PRO A 65 -29.84 -22.22 0.97
C PRO A 65 -28.66 -22.02 1.92
N ASP A 66 -27.53 -22.68 1.66
CA ASP A 66 -26.34 -22.55 2.51
C ASP A 66 -25.65 -21.20 2.32
N ARG A 67 -25.67 -20.66 1.10
CA ARG A 67 -25.22 -19.29 0.81
C ARG A 67 -26.10 -18.25 1.52
N ASP A 68 -27.41 -18.42 1.47
CA ASP A 68 -28.36 -17.52 2.16
C ASP A 68 -28.16 -17.58 3.68
N ALA A 69 -27.92 -18.77 4.23
CA ALA A 69 -27.60 -18.96 5.64
C ALA A 69 -26.27 -18.30 6.03
N ALA A 70 -25.23 -18.43 5.19
CA ALA A 70 -23.94 -17.77 5.39
C ALA A 70 -24.08 -16.24 5.40
N GLU A 71 -24.84 -15.69 4.46
CA GLU A 71 -25.11 -14.25 4.37
C GLU A 71 -25.83 -13.73 5.61
N ALA A 72 -26.86 -14.45 6.07
CA ALA A 72 -27.61 -14.12 7.28
C ALA A 72 -26.72 -14.14 8.53
N GLU A 73 -25.86 -15.14 8.66
CA GLU A 73 -24.97 -15.31 9.82
C GLU A 73 -23.86 -14.27 9.84
N LEU A 74 -23.25 -13.97 8.70
CA LEU A 74 -22.29 -12.89 8.52
C LEU A 74 -22.92 -11.52 8.86
N ALA A 75 -24.11 -11.24 8.34
CA ALA A 75 -24.84 -10.01 8.65
C ALA A 75 -25.22 -9.93 10.14
N ARG A 76 -25.49 -11.07 10.80
CA ARG A 76 -25.74 -11.13 12.25
C ARG A 76 -24.50 -10.79 13.05
N HIS A 77 -23.36 -11.40 12.73
CA HIS A 77 -22.10 -11.14 13.42
C HIS A 77 -21.60 -9.72 13.20
N ALA A 78 -21.80 -9.15 12.00
CA ALA A 78 -21.38 -7.80 11.69
C ALA A 78 -22.02 -6.72 12.59
N ARG A 79 -23.20 -6.98 13.15
CA ARG A 79 -23.88 -6.09 14.11
C ARG A 79 -23.26 -6.10 15.50
N SER A 80 -22.50 -7.13 15.85
CA SER A 80 -21.99 -7.35 17.21
C SER A 80 -20.47 -7.30 17.31
N PHE A 81 -19.76 -7.47 16.19
CA PHE A 81 -18.30 -7.58 16.15
C PHE A 81 -17.66 -6.47 15.32
N ASP A 82 -16.44 -6.09 15.69
CA ASP A 82 -15.60 -5.19 14.90
C ASP A 82 -15.11 -5.87 13.61
N PRO A 83 -14.64 -5.12 12.59
CA PRO A 83 -14.20 -5.68 11.31
C PRO A 83 -13.13 -6.78 11.42
N THR A 84 -12.21 -6.70 12.38
CA THR A 84 -11.13 -7.68 12.53
C THR A 84 -11.68 -9.02 13.03
N SER A 85 -12.55 -8.96 14.04
CA SER A 85 -13.21 -10.14 14.58
C SER A 85 -14.20 -10.74 13.57
N LEU A 86 -14.93 -9.90 12.84
CA LEU A 86 -15.82 -10.32 11.76
C LEU A 86 -15.06 -11.06 10.65
N HIS A 87 -13.89 -10.57 10.25
CA HIS A 87 -13.08 -11.23 9.21
C HIS A 87 -12.66 -12.65 9.63
N LYS A 88 -12.29 -12.86 10.90
CA LYS A 88 -11.95 -14.20 11.42
C LYS A 88 -13.15 -15.14 11.37
N ILE A 89 -14.33 -14.66 11.76
CA ILE A 89 -15.58 -15.42 11.68
C ILE A 89 -15.90 -15.77 10.22
N ALA A 90 -15.69 -14.81 9.31
CA ALA A 90 -15.95 -14.99 7.90
C ALA A 90 -15.05 -16.03 7.24
N MET A 91 -13.76 -16.07 7.61
CA MET A 91 -12.85 -17.15 7.20
C MET A 91 -13.31 -18.50 7.73
N HIS A 92 -13.75 -18.58 9.00
CA HIS A 92 -14.23 -19.84 9.55
C HIS A 92 -15.49 -20.37 8.87
N ILE A 93 -16.42 -19.47 8.51
CA ILE A 93 -17.62 -19.83 7.72
C ILE A 93 -17.21 -20.32 6.33
N LEU A 94 -16.25 -19.65 5.68
CA LEU A 94 -15.74 -20.06 4.38
C LEU A 94 -15.07 -21.44 4.45
N ASP A 95 -14.18 -21.68 5.41
CA ASP A 95 -13.51 -22.97 5.63
C ASP A 95 -14.51 -24.11 5.89
N HIS A 96 -15.67 -23.80 6.47
CA HIS A 96 -16.72 -24.80 6.69
C HIS A 96 -17.52 -25.12 5.43
N LEU A 97 -17.80 -24.11 4.61
CA LEU A 97 -18.55 -24.25 3.36
C LEU A 97 -17.68 -24.77 2.20
N ASP A 98 -16.38 -24.54 2.28
CA ASP A 98 -15.35 -24.97 1.34
C ASP A 98 -14.20 -25.67 2.11
N PRO A 99 -14.43 -26.91 2.58
CA PRO A 99 -13.43 -27.64 3.37
C PRO A 99 -12.23 -28.11 2.55
N ASP A 100 -12.38 -28.22 1.22
CA ASP A 100 -11.32 -28.59 0.29
C ASP A 100 -10.40 -27.40 -0.01
N GLY A 101 -10.91 -26.17 0.16
CA GLY A 101 -10.21 -24.95 -0.20
C GLY A 101 -10.09 -24.79 -1.71
N PRO A 102 -9.42 -23.73 -2.20
CA PRO A 102 -9.24 -23.55 -3.63
C PRO A 102 -8.50 -24.75 -4.23
N GLU A 103 -9.07 -25.34 -5.29
CA GLU A 103 -8.44 -26.45 -6.02
C GLU A 103 -6.96 -26.11 -6.34
N PRO A 104 -6.01 -27.05 -6.18
CA PRO A 104 -4.68 -26.89 -6.73
C PRO A 104 -4.83 -26.62 -8.23
N ARG A 105 -4.38 -25.45 -8.69
CA ARG A 105 -4.52 -25.02 -10.08
C ARG A 105 -3.60 -25.85 -10.98
N ASP A 106 -4.07 -27.03 -11.38
CA ASP A 106 -3.38 -27.94 -12.31
C ASP A 106 -3.64 -27.59 -13.79
N GLU A 107 -4.53 -26.64 -14.07
CA GLU A 107 -4.70 -26.06 -15.41
C GLU A 107 -3.94 -24.74 -15.49
N ALA A 108 -3.01 -24.67 -16.44
CA ALA A 108 -2.33 -23.43 -16.80
C ALA A 108 -3.35 -22.43 -17.37
N GLU A 109 -4.07 -21.74 -16.49
CA GLU A 109 -4.59 -20.39 -16.76
C GLU A 109 -3.45 -19.60 -17.45
N PRO A 110 -3.75 -18.75 -18.45
CA PRO A 110 -2.73 -17.86 -19.00
C PRO A 110 -2.07 -17.16 -17.81
N VAL A 111 -0.76 -17.42 -17.63
CA VAL A 111 0.04 -16.99 -16.47
C VAL A 111 -0.47 -15.61 -16.06
N PRO A 112 -1.05 -15.44 -14.85
CA PRO A 112 -1.51 -14.13 -14.41
C PRO A 112 -0.37 -13.15 -14.64
N ALA A 113 -0.70 -12.04 -15.31
CA ALA A 113 0.29 -11.09 -15.80
C ALA A 113 1.26 -10.77 -14.66
N ALA A 114 2.56 -11.04 -14.89
CA ALA A 114 3.64 -10.77 -13.96
C ALA A 114 3.40 -9.45 -13.21
N GLY A 115 3.61 -9.46 -11.89
CA GLY A 115 3.34 -8.32 -11.01
C GLY A 115 3.52 -6.94 -11.65
N ASP A 116 2.50 -6.09 -11.50
CA ASP A 116 2.47 -4.73 -12.04
C ASP A 116 3.02 -3.75 -11.00
N LEU A 117 3.84 -2.79 -11.43
CA LEU A 117 4.30 -1.67 -10.62
C LEU A 117 4.28 -0.40 -11.44
N ARG A 118 3.46 0.56 -11.01
CA ARG A 118 3.27 1.84 -11.65
C ARG A 118 3.87 2.94 -10.80
N PHE A 119 4.38 3.94 -11.51
CA PHE A 119 4.93 5.16 -10.95
C PHE A 119 4.13 6.35 -11.44
N TRP A 120 3.88 7.33 -10.58
CA TRP A 120 3.35 8.62 -10.98
C TRP A 120 3.92 9.73 -10.11
N ASP A 121 4.12 10.90 -10.69
CA ASP A 121 4.55 12.07 -9.95
C ASP A 121 3.36 12.73 -9.24
N GLY A 122 3.47 12.87 -7.93
CA GLY A 122 2.57 13.67 -7.12
C GLY A 122 2.79 15.16 -7.39
N GLY A 123 1.72 15.96 -7.30
CA GLY A 123 1.80 17.41 -7.50
C GLY A 123 2.66 18.16 -6.49
N ASP A 124 3.13 17.48 -5.43
CA ASP A 124 4.06 17.98 -4.43
C ASP A 124 5.49 17.46 -4.60
N GLY A 125 5.81 16.83 -5.74
CA GLY A 125 7.13 16.32 -6.07
C GLY A 125 7.47 14.95 -5.46
N ARG A 126 6.51 14.28 -4.83
CA ARG A 126 6.69 12.90 -4.34
C ARG A 126 6.39 11.89 -5.44
N LEU A 127 7.19 10.83 -5.49
CA LEU A 127 6.92 9.67 -6.35
C LEU A 127 5.88 8.76 -5.68
N GLY A 128 4.75 8.56 -6.35
CA GLY A 128 3.77 7.54 -5.99
C GLY A 128 4.14 6.18 -6.61
N LEU A 129 3.91 5.10 -5.84
CA LEU A 129 4.09 3.72 -6.27
C LEU A 129 2.82 2.92 -5.96
N GLU A 130 2.30 2.19 -6.94
CA GLU A 130 1.11 1.32 -6.81
C GLU A 130 1.30 0.11 -7.68
N GLY A 131 0.90 -1.05 -7.16
CA GLY A 131 1.13 -2.30 -7.84
C GLY A 131 0.77 -3.50 -7.00
N PHE A 132 0.99 -4.67 -7.59
CA PHE A 132 0.83 -5.96 -6.94
C PHE A 132 1.97 -6.87 -7.35
N LEU A 133 2.40 -7.72 -6.41
CA LEU A 133 3.40 -8.76 -6.64
C LEU A 133 2.70 -10.12 -6.65
N GLU A 134 3.28 -11.06 -7.39
CA GLU A 134 2.83 -12.46 -7.37
C GLU A 134 2.92 -13.06 -5.95
N PRO A 135 2.07 -14.04 -5.61
CA PRO A 135 2.03 -14.63 -4.27
C PRO A 135 3.41 -15.09 -3.73
N GLU A 136 4.22 -15.72 -4.57
CA GLU A 136 5.56 -16.21 -4.19
C GLU A 136 6.55 -15.08 -3.90
N HIS A 137 6.48 -13.98 -4.66
CA HIS A 137 7.33 -12.80 -4.46
C HIS A 137 6.82 -11.92 -3.31
N ARG A 138 5.49 -11.88 -3.09
CA ARG A 138 4.83 -11.10 -2.04
C ARG A 138 5.36 -11.46 -0.65
N ALA A 139 5.50 -12.76 -0.38
CA ALA A 139 5.95 -13.23 0.93
C ALA A 139 7.40 -12.81 1.23
N ALA A 140 8.30 -12.99 0.26
CA ALA A 140 9.70 -12.60 0.38
C ALA A 140 9.86 -11.08 0.56
N PHE A 141 9.18 -10.28 -0.27
CA PHE A 141 9.22 -8.82 -0.19
C PHE A 141 8.65 -8.31 1.14
N ARG A 142 7.50 -8.85 1.57
CA ARG A 142 6.87 -8.47 2.85
C ARG A 142 7.78 -8.76 4.04
N SER A 143 8.39 -9.95 4.07
CA SER A 143 9.33 -10.35 5.12
C SER A 143 10.51 -9.37 5.22
N LEU A 144 11.09 -8.97 4.08
CA LEU A 144 12.19 -8.02 4.03
C LEU A 144 11.79 -6.63 4.56
N ILE A 145 10.65 -6.09 4.12
CA ILE A 145 10.17 -4.79 4.60
C ILE A 145 9.85 -4.84 6.08
N GLU A 146 9.20 -5.90 6.58
CA GLU A 146 8.87 -6.04 8.00
C GLU A 146 10.12 -6.11 8.90
N GLN A 147 11.22 -6.68 8.41
CA GLN A 147 12.51 -6.69 9.13
C GLN A 147 13.12 -5.29 9.26
N CYS A 148 13.06 -4.46 8.22
CA CYS A 148 13.60 -3.09 8.25
C CYS A 148 12.63 -2.08 8.88
N ALA A 149 11.32 -2.32 8.80
CA ALA A 149 10.28 -1.38 9.26
C ALA A 149 10.02 -1.43 10.79
N GLY A 150 10.85 -2.12 11.57
CA GLY A 150 10.73 -2.21 13.03
C GLY A 150 10.70 -0.82 13.70
N PRO A 151 9.96 -0.63 14.83
CA PRO A 151 9.97 0.65 15.52
C PRO A 151 11.38 0.96 16.04
N CYS A 152 11.91 2.14 15.72
CA CYS A 152 13.21 2.60 16.18
C CYS A 152 13.03 3.90 16.99
N PRO A 153 12.80 3.79 18.31
CA PRO A 153 12.58 4.96 19.15
C PRO A 153 13.84 5.82 19.27
N ALA A 154 13.68 7.14 19.27
CA ALA A 154 14.81 8.09 19.34
C ALA A 154 15.57 8.04 20.68
N ALA A 155 14.91 7.59 21.74
CA ALA A 155 15.51 7.35 23.06
C ALA A 155 14.71 6.29 23.81
N GLU A 156 15.33 5.70 24.83
CA GLU A 156 14.70 4.72 25.70
C GLU A 156 13.44 5.29 26.37
N GLY A 157 12.32 4.56 26.26
CA GLY A 157 11.02 4.97 26.81
C GLY A 157 10.21 5.96 25.95
N ILE A 158 10.76 6.48 24.85
CA ILE A 158 10.01 7.32 23.91
C ILE A 158 9.46 6.44 22.79
N PRO A 159 8.14 6.40 22.52
CA PRO A 159 7.61 5.66 21.37
C PRO A 159 8.11 6.21 20.04
N ASP A 160 8.34 5.34 19.05
CA ASP A 160 8.59 5.79 17.68
C ASP A 160 7.37 6.56 17.14
N ALA A 161 7.56 7.83 16.80
CA ALA A 161 6.49 8.71 16.34
C ALA A 161 6.04 8.43 14.89
N ARG A 162 6.82 7.64 14.13
CA ARG A 162 6.51 7.31 12.74
C ARG A 162 5.36 6.32 12.65
N THR A 163 4.41 6.61 11.78
CA THR A 163 3.34 5.66 11.41
C THR A 163 3.93 4.40 10.76
N ALA A 164 3.19 3.29 10.78
CA ALA A 164 3.61 2.07 10.10
C ALA A 164 3.88 2.29 8.60
N ALA A 165 3.08 3.13 7.94
CA ALA A 165 3.30 3.47 6.53
C ALA A 165 4.61 4.24 6.29
N GLN A 166 4.96 5.18 7.19
CA GLN A 166 6.25 5.89 7.11
C GLN A 166 7.43 4.94 7.33
N ARG A 167 7.33 4.02 8.31
CA ARG A 167 8.38 3.02 8.55
C ARG A 167 8.54 2.05 7.37
N ASN A 168 7.44 1.68 6.71
CA ASN A 168 7.52 0.86 5.49
C ASN A 168 8.19 1.61 4.33
N ALA A 169 7.96 2.93 4.20
CA ALA A 169 8.62 3.75 3.20
C ALA A 169 10.14 3.86 3.48
N ASP A 170 10.51 4.12 4.73
CA ASP A 170 11.91 4.15 5.17
C ASP A 170 12.60 2.80 4.91
N ALA A 171 11.93 1.69 5.24
CA ALA A 171 12.42 0.34 5.01
C ALA A 171 12.65 0.03 3.52
N LEU A 172 11.75 0.48 2.63
CA LEU A 172 11.93 0.33 1.19
C LEU A 172 13.17 1.09 0.71
N LEU A 173 13.40 2.31 1.21
CA LEU A 173 14.59 3.10 0.88
C LEU A 173 15.87 2.44 1.38
N GLU A 174 15.85 1.89 2.60
CA GLU A 174 16.98 1.13 3.16
C GLU A 174 17.34 -0.08 2.29
N VAL A 175 16.34 -0.85 1.85
CA VAL A 175 16.51 -1.98 0.93
C VAL A 175 17.11 -1.53 -0.41
N CYS A 176 16.64 -0.41 -0.97
CA CYS A 176 17.24 0.17 -2.17
C CYS A 176 18.70 0.59 -1.93
N GLY A 177 19.02 1.13 -0.76
CA GLY A 177 20.38 1.45 -0.34
C GLY A 177 21.29 0.22 -0.32
N LEU A 178 20.82 -0.89 0.28
CA LEU A 178 21.52 -2.17 0.29
C LEU A 178 21.72 -2.73 -1.12
N ALA A 179 20.69 -2.67 -1.96
CA ALA A 179 20.77 -3.12 -3.35
C ALA A 179 21.77 -2.30 -4.17
N ARG A 180 21.87 -0.99 -3.91
CA ARG A 180 22.87 -0.12 -4.54
C ARG A 180 24.30 -0.42 -4.09
N ALA A 181 24.48 -0.83 -2.83
CA ALA A 181 25.78 -1.23 -2.29
C ALA A 181 26.22 -2.65 -2.71
N ALA A 182 25.32 -3.45 -3.27
CA ALA A 182 25.64 -4.80 -3.71
C ALA A 182 26.56 -4.80 -4.95
N GLN A 183 27.50 -5.75 -5.01
CA GLN A 183 28.47 -5.85 -6.11
C GLN A 183 27.84 -6.04 -7.49
N ASN A 184 26.62 -6.60 -7.53
CA ASN A 184 25.89 -6.89 -8.76
C ASN A 184 24.73 -5.91 -8.99
N CYS A 185 24.83 -4.69 -8.46
CA CYS A 185 23.85 -3.65 -8.76
C CYS A 185 23.75 -3.45 -10.28
N PRO A 186 22.54 -3.43 -10.88
CA PRO A 186 22.40 -3.27 -12.32
C PRO A 186 22.99 -1.94 -12.77
N THR A 187 23.73 -1.97 -13.88
CA THR A 187 24.34 -0.78 -14.47
C THR A 187 23.70 -0.46 -15.81
N THR A 188 23.65 0.82 -16.16
CA THR A 188 23.34 1.28 -17.51
C THR A 188 24.60 1.89 -18.10
N ALA A 189 25.06 1.36 -19.23
CA ALA A 189 26.35 1.74 -19.85
C ALA A 189 27.56 1.64 -18.90
N GLY A 190 27.54 0.68 -17.96
CA GLY A 190 28.63 0.46 -17.00
C GLY A 190 28.58 1.35 -15.75
N GLU A 191 27.65 2.30 -15.68
CA GLU A 191 27.44 3.17 -14.51
C GLU A 191 26.25 2.65 -13.67
N PRO A 192 26.37 2.62 -12.32
CA PRO A 192 25.23 2.33 -11.45
C PRO A 192 24.16 3.44 -11.56
N PRO A 193 22.94 3.21 -11.04
CA PRO A 193 21.89 4.22 -11.04
C PRO A 193 22.38 5.48 -10.31
N HIS A 194 22.40 6.61 -11.02
CA HIS A 194 22.84 7.90 -10.52
C HIS A 194 21.79 8.97 -10.80
N LEU A 195 21.87 10.07 -10.06
CA LEU A 195 21.02 11.25 -10.23
C LEU A 195 21.91 12.42 -10.65
N THR A 196 21.56 13.11 -11.73
CA THR A 196 22.21 14.38 -12.09
C THR A 196 21.53 15.51 -11.32
N VAL A 197 22.34 16.29 -10.62
CA VAL A 197 21.90 17.50 -9.93
C VAL A 197 22.52 18.70 -10.65
N THR A 198 21.68 19.52 -11.27
CA THR A 198 22.12 20.74 -11.97
C THR A 198 21.82 21.95 -11.10
N LEU A 199 22.83 22.75 -10.78
CA LEU A 199 22.66 24.01 -10.08
C LEU A 199 23.68 25.05 -10.52
N ASP A 200 23.32 26.33 -10.37
CA ASP A 200 24.24 27.43 -10.59
C ASP A 200 25.40 27.39 -9.58
N TRP A 201 26.60 27.75 -10.03
CA TRP A 201 27.78 27.73 -9.20
C TRP A 201 27.67 28.65 -7.97
N ASP A 202 27.06 29.83 -8.11
CA ASP A 202 26.84 30.73 -6.97
C ASP A 202 25.81 30.17 -6.01
N ALA A 203 24.80 29.46 -6.50
CA ALA A 203 23.84 28.75 -5.65
C ALA A 203 24.52 27.61 -4.86
N LEU A 204 25.42 26.86 -5.50
CA LEU A 204 26.23 25.83 -4.84
C LEU A 204 27.13 26.44 -3.77
N ARG A 205 27.79 27.57 -4.06
CA ARG A 205 28.71 28.25 -3.15
C ARG A 205 28.02 28.86 -1.94
N THR A 206 26.87 29.50 -2.15
CA THR A 206 26.15 30.23 -1.09
C THR A 206 25.14 29.38 -0.34
N GLY A 207 24.72 28.24 -0.90
CA GLY A 207 23.62 27.43 -0.38
C GLY A 207 22.24 28.07 -0.55
N LEU A 208 22.16 29.17 -1.31
CA LEU A 208 20.94 29.92 -1.58
C LEU A 208 20.56 29.74 -3.05
N GLY A 209 19.34 29.28 -3.29
CA GLY A 209 18.83 29.04 -4.64
C GLY A 209 18.21 27.65 -4.77
N VAL A 210 18.09 27.20 -6.02
CA VAL A 210 17.38 25.98 -6.39
C VAL A 210 18.28 25.14 -7.28
N ALA A 211 18.30 23.84 -7.06
CA ALA A 211 18.89 22.85 -7.95
C ALA A 211 17.77 22.07 -8.66
N ILE A 212 18.09 21.52 -9.83
CA ILE A 212 17.17 20.78 -10.69
C ILE A 212 17.70 19.35 -10.84
N LEU A 213 16.81 18.37 -10.66
CA LEU A 213 17.09 16.95 -10.89
C LEU A 213 16.74 16.51 -12.32
N ASP A 214 17.14 15.29 -12.70
CA ASP A 214 16.94 14.72 -14.05
C ASP A 214 15.49 14.82 -14.58
N TYR A 215 14.50 14.74 -13.70
CA TYR A 215 13.07 14.77 -14.04
C TYR A 215 12.40 16.13 -13.83
N GLY A 216 13.19 17.21 -13.70
CA GLY A 216 12.68 18.57 -13.54
C GLY A 216 12.24 18.92 -12.10
N THR A 217 12.37 17.99 -11.16
CA THR A 217 12.12 18.25 -9.74
C THR A 217 13.11 19.29 -9.22
N HIS A 218 12.57 20.30 -8.53
CA HIS A 218 13.36 21.34 -7.89
C HIS A 218 13.64 20.96 -6.43
N ILE A 219 14.91 20.98 -6.04
CA ILE A 219 15.33 20.87 -4.64
C ILE A 219 16.04 22.15 -4.21
N SER A 220 16.10 22.41 -2.91
CA SER A 220 16.85 23.55 -2.41
C SER A 220 18.36 23.39 -2.65
N ALA A 221 19.07 24.50 -2.86
CA ALA A 221 20.53 24.46 -2.96
C ALA A 221 21.19 23.88 -1.69
N SER A 222 20.55 24.03 -0.53
CA SER A 222 20.99 23.41 0.73
C SER A 222 20.82 21.89 0.74
N GLU A 223 19.75 21.34 0.17
CA GLU A 223 19.62 19.89 -0.06
C GLU A 223 20.68 19.36 -1.04
N ALA A 224 20.87 20.05 -2.17
CA ALA A 224 21.88 19.67 -3.14
C ALA A 224 23.29 19.66 -2.52
N ARG A 225 23.60 20.63 -1.64
CA ARG A 225 24.86 20.66 -0.88
C ARG A 225 25.00 19.49 0.08
N ARG A 226 23.95 19.12 0.80
CA ARG A 226 23.98 17.93 1.67
C ARG A 226 24.32 16.68 0.88
N TRP A 227 23.71 16.49 -0.29
CA TRP A 227 24.03 15.37 -1.18
C TRP A 227 25.46 15.44 -1.71
N ALA A 228 25.94 16.63 -2.07
CA ALA A 228 27.33 16.83 -2.48
C ALA A 228 28.34 16.55 -1.36
N CYS A 229 27.98 16.81 -0.10
CA CYS A 229 28.80 16.48 1.07
C CYS A 229 28.91 14.95 1.25
N ASP A 230 27.79 14.23 1.12
CA ASP A 230 27.76 12.76 1.17
C ASP A 230 28.56 12.14 0.02
N ALA A 231 28.47 12.73 -1.17
CA ALA A 231 29.24 12.35 -2.35
C ALA A 231 30.72 12.74 -2.26
N LYS A 232 31.17 13.35 -1.16
CA LYS A 232 32.54 13.83 -0.92
C LYS A 232 33.02 14.88 -1.94
N ILE A 233 32.09 15.60 -2.56
CA ILE A 233 32.36 16.70 -3.49
C ILE A 233 32.68 17.99 -2.71
N ILE A 234 31.95 18.23 -1.61
CA ILE A 234 32.17 19.38 -0.72
C ILE A 234 32.46 18.91 0.73
N PRO A 235 33.27 19.64 1.50
CA PRO A 235 33.57 19.27 2.89
C PRO A 235 32.43 19.61 3.85
N VAL A 236 32.40 18.93 5.00
CA VAL A 236 31.57 19.31 6.15
C VAL A 236 32.01 20.69 6.66
N VAL A 237 31.05 21.59 6.85
CA VAL A 237 31.31 22.94 7.38
C VAL A 237 31.05 22.94 8.88
N LEU A 238 32.03 23.39 9.67
CA LEU A 238 31.91 23.57 11.12
C LEU A 238 31.76 25.05 11.49
N GLY A 239 31.01 25.31 12.56
CA GLY A 239 30.86 26.62 13.17
C GLY A 239 32.06 27.00 14.04
N GLY A 240 32.04 28.23 14.55
CA GLY A 240 33.13 28.77 15.37
C GLY A 240 33.33 28.05 16.71
N LYS A 241 32.35 27.26 17.17
CA LYS A 241 32.46 26.39 18.35
C LYS A 241 32.62 24.91 17.96
N SER A 242 33.04 24.63 16.71
CA SER A 242 33.21 23.29 16.15
C SER A 242 31.93 22.46 16.06
N GLU A 243 30.76 23.11 16.04
CA GLU A 243 29.48 22.47 15.79
C GLU A 243 29.28 22.22 14.27
N PRO A 244 28.77 21.05 13.86
CA PRO A 244 28.48 20.81 12.44
C PRO A 244 27.34 21.73 11.95
N LEU A 245 27.63 22.55 10.93
CA LEU A 245 26.67 23.46 10.32
C LEU A 245 26.04 22.89 9.05
N ASP A 246 26.80 22.11 8.29
CA ASP A 246 26.36 21.51 7.03
C ASP A 246 26.92 20.08 6.95
N VAL A 247 26.04 19.10 7.10
CA VAL A 247 26.37 17.66 7.11
C VAL A 247 25.36 16.94 6.23
N GLY A 248 25.86 16.28 5.18
CA GLY A 248 25.11 15.22 4.52
C GLY A 248 25.01 14.01 5.45
N ARG A 249 23.83 13.40 5.52
CA ARG A 249 23.67 12.03 5.99
C ARG A 249 22.78 11.33 4.98
N ALA A 250 23.29 10.26 4.40
CA ALA A 250 22.48 9.34 3.64
C ALA A 250 21.39 8.72 4.53
N LEU A 251 20.18 8.61 3.99
CA LEU A 251 19.23 7.56 4.33
C LEU A 251 19.67 6.25 3.65
#